data_AF-A0A967M5B3-F1
#
_entry.id   AF-A0A967M5B3-F1
#
_cell.length_a   1.000
_cell.length_b   1.000
_cell.length_c   1.000
_cell.angle_alpha   90.00
_cell.angle_beta   90.00
_cell.angle_gamma   90.00
#
_symmetry.space_group_name_H-M   'P 1'
#
loop_
_entity.id
_entity.type
_entity.pdbx_description
1 polymer ?
#
loop_
_entity_poly.entity_id
_entity_poly.type
_entity_poly.pdbx_seq_one_letter_code
_entity_poly.pdbx_strand_id
1 'polypeptide(L)'
;MLEKLFHLHRRGTDARTEAVAGVTTFLAGAYIIFVHPSILADAGMDKNALITVTCLTAALSTLLVAFWANAPLLMAPGMGLNAFFTYTLVLGEGLQWQTALGVVFLSGVFFLVLTVIGFRERIVRSIPFSLRLGTSVGIGLFISFIGFKNLGLIVGSQATLVQLGTLTPQALLGLLGVLIIALLEQHRVR
;
A
#
# COMPACT_ATOMS: atom_id res chain seq x y z
N MET A 1 -10.51 21.52 21.63
CA MET A 1 -11.26 20.91 20.51
C MET A 1 -10.80 19.47 20.26
N LEU A 2 -9.50 19.21 20.12
CA LEU A 2 -8.94 17.86 19.92
C LEU A 2 -9.36 16.83 20.99
N GLU A 3 -9.34 17.19 22.28
CA GLU A 3 -9.79 16.29 23.36
C GLU A 3 -11.27 15.91 23.27
N LYS A 4 -12.14 16.83 22.83
CA LYS A 4 -13.58 16.58 22.70
C LYS A 4 -13.91 15.70 21.49
N LEU A 5 -13.12 15.79 20.42
CA LEU A 5 -13.33 15.03 19.18
C LEU A 5 -12.65 13.66 19.22
N PHE A 6 -11.41 13.57 19.72
CA PHE A 6 -10.59 12.35 19.63
C PHE A 6 -10.34 11.65 20.96
N HIS A 7 -10.78 12.23 22.09
CA HIS A 7 -10.65 11.66 23.43
C HIS A 7 -9.20 11.23 23.78
N LEU A 8 -8.23 12.14 23.59
CA LEU A 8 -6.80 11.85 23.70
C LEU A 8 -6.42 11.34 25.10
N HIS A 9 -6.93 11.97 26.16
CA HIS A 9 -6.66 11.51 27.53
C HIS A 9 -7.23 10.12 27.82
N ARG A 10 -8.42 9.79 27.29
CA ARG A 10 -8.98 8.43 27.43
C ARG A 10 -8.17 7.38 26.67
N ARG A 11 -7.42 7.80 25.65
CA ARG A 11 -6.49 6.96 24.88
C ARG A 11 -5.08 6.97 25.44
N GLY A 12 -4.81 7.70 26.53
CA GLY A 12 -3.50 7.79 27.17
C GLY A 12 -2.44 8.50 26.31
N THR A 13 -2.84 9.43 25.45
CA THR A 13 -1.97 10.14 24.50
C THR A 13 -2.13 11.66 24.62
N ASP A 14 -1.19 12.40 24.03
CA ASP A 14 -1.19 13.86 23.96
C ASP A 14 -0.99 14.36 22.52
N ALA A 15 -1.26 15.64 22.28
CA ALA A 15 -1.20 16.21 20.93
C ALA A 15 0.21 16.16 20.30
N ARG A 16 1.27 16.18 21.10
CA ARG A 16 2.65 16.08 20.60
C ARG A 16 2.94 14.66 20.14
N THR A 17 2.53 13.68 20.94
CA THR A 17 2.66 12.24 20.64
C THR A 17 1.89 11.88 19.38
N GLU A 18 0.65 12.34 19.24
CA GLU A 18 -0.15 12.13 18.02
C GLU A 18 0.45 12.82 16.79
N ALA A 19 1.03 14.03 16.94
CA ALA A 19 1.69 14.70 15.82
C ALA A 19 2.91 13.91 15.33
N VAL A 20 3.74 13.43 16.26
CA VAL A 20 4.91 12.60 15.93
C VAL A 20 4.46 11.27 15.32
N ALA A 21 3.47 10.59 15.92
CA ALA A 21 2.93 9.34 15.39
C ALA A 21 2.34 9.52 13.99
N GLY A 22 1.66 10.65 13.73
CA GLY A 22 1.13 11.01 12.42
C GLY A 22 2.24 11.19 11.38
N VAL A 23 3.30 11.93 11.71
CA VAL A 23 4.46 12.11 10.83
C VAL A 23 5.15 10.78 10.56
N THR A 24 5.38 9.96 11.59
CA THR A 24 5.99 8.63 11.43
C THR A 24 5.14 7.73 10.53
N THR A 25 3.82 7.72 10.72
CA THR A 25 2.89 6.95 9.90
C THR A 25 2.87 7.44 8.45
N PHE A 26 2.90 8.75 8.24
CA PHE A 26 3.01 9.35 6.91
C PHE A 26 4.31 8.92 6.22
N LEU A 27 5.45 9.03 6.90
CA LEU A 27 6.75 8.65 6.35
C LEU A 27 6.81 7.15 6.03
N ALA A 28 6.22 6.30 6.89
CA ALA A 28 6.13 4.86 6.65
C ALA A 28 5.29 4.53 5.39
N GLY A 29 4.24 5.29 5.11
CA GLY A 29 3.39 5.13 3.92
C GLY A 29 3.86 5.91 2.69
N ALA A 30 4.83 6.81 2.81
CA ALA A 30 5.19 7.77 1.76
C ALA A 30 5.69 7.11 0.47
N TYR A 31 6.23 5.90 0.54
CA TYR A 31 6.67 5.15 -0.65
C TYR A 31 5.52 4.94 -1.66
N ILE A 32 4.27 4.90 -1.20
CA ILE A 32 3.06 4.73 -2.03
C ILE A 32 2.95 5.86 -3.05
N ILE A 33 3.41 7.07 -2.72
CA ILE A 33 3.43 8.25 -3.60
C ILE A 33 4.23 7.98 -4.88
N PHE A 34 5.24 7.10 -4.82
CA PHE A 34 6.08 6.75 -5.97
C PHE A 34 5.68 5.42 -6.59
N VAL A 35 5.41 4.40 -5.77
CA VAL A 35 5.19 3.03 -6.25
C VAL A 35 3.81 2.87 -6.87
N HIS A 36 2.76 3.47 -6.31
CA HIS A 36 1.41 3.35 -6.87
C HIS A 36 1.31 3.98 -8.28
N PRO A 37 1.78 5.23 -8.49
CA PRO A 37 1.81 5.81 -9.82
C PRO A 37 2.73 5.07 -10.80
N SER A 38 3.83 4.47 -10.36
CA SER A 38 4.68 3.71 -11.29
C SER A 38 3.98 2.46 -11.80
N ILE A 39 3.30 1.72 -10.93
CA ILE A 39 2.56 0.50 -11.31
C ILE A 39 1.40 0.84 -12.24
N LEU A 40 0.65 1.91 -11.99
CA LEU A 40 -0.46 2.30 -12.86
C LEU A 40 0.01 2.95 -14.17
N ALA A 41 1.17 3.61 -14.18
CA ALA A 41 1.75 4.15 -15.41
C ALA A 41 2.12 3.04 -16.42
N ASP A 42 2.50 1.86 -15.94
CA ASP A 42 2.74 0.68 -16.79
C ASP A 42 1.46 0.22 -17.52
N ALA A 43 0.27 0.56 -17.01
CA ALA A 43 -1.03 0.34 -17.67
C ALA A 43 -1.39 1.45 -18.69
N GLY A 44 -0.52 2.45 -18.90
CA GLY A 44 -0.72 3.55 -19.84
C GLY A 44 -1.40 4.79 -19.24
N MET A 45 -1.43 4.92 -17.91
CA MET A 45 -2.01 6.08 -17.22
C MET A 45 -0.96 7.18 -16.98
N ASP A 46 -1.38 8.45 -16.94
CA ASP A 46 -0.47 9.57 -16.69
C ASP A 46 0.07 9.56 -15.26
N LYS A 47 1.39 9.45 -15.12
CA LYS A 47 2.06 9.32 -13.82
C LYS A 47 1.91 10.57 -12.93
N ASN A 48 1.92 11.77 -13.50
CA ASN A 48 1.86 13.01 -12.73
C ASN A 48 0.45 13.25 -12.17
N ALA A 49 -0.57 12.97 -12.97
CA ALA A 49 -1.96 12.96 -12.54
C ALA A 49 -2.17 11.91 -11.44
N LEU A 50 -1.61 10.71 -11.59
CA LEU A 50 -1.72 9.64 -10.60
C LEU A 50 -1.11 9.98 -9.24
N ILE A 51 0.04 10.67 -9.20
CA ILE A 51 0.62 11.15 -7.94
C ILE A 51 -0.38 12.07 -7.22
N THR A 52 -0.94 13.03 -7.95
CA THR A 52 -1.88 14.02 -7.41
C THR A 52 -3.15 13.35 -6.90
N VAL A 53 -3.75 12.46 -7.71
CA VAL A 53 -4.97 11.72 -7.36
C VAL A 53 -4.73 10.81 -6.15
N THR A 54 -3.59 10.12 -6.09
CA THR A 54 -3.25 9.24 -4.96
C THR A 54 -3.15 10.02 -3.66
N CYS A 55 -2.39 11.13 -3.65
CA CYS A 55 -2.23 11.96 -2.46
C CYS A 55 -3.57 12.55 -2.01
N LEU A 56 -4.38 13.07 -2.95
CA LEU A 56 -5.66 13.69 -2.64
C LEU A 56 -6.67 12.68 -2.09
N THR A 57 -6.80 11.51 -2.73
CA THR A 57 -7.75 10.47 -2.31
C THR A 57 -7.34 9.82 -1.00
N ALA A 58 -6.05 9.59 -0.76
CA ALA A 58 -5.53 9.08 0.51
C ALA A 58 -5.77 10.08 1.64
N ALA A 59 -5.52 11.37 1.40
CA ALA A 59 -5.79 12.43 2.37
C ALA A 59 -7.29 12.50 2.72
N LEU A 60 -8.16 12.55 1.71
CA LEU A 60 -9.61 12.59 1.91
C LEU A 60 -10.13 11.35 2.65
N SER A 61 -9.69 10.15 2.27
CA SER A 61 -10.09 8.89 2.91
C SER A 61 -9.62 8.82 4.35
N THR A 62 -8.39 9.25 4.61
CA THR A 62 -7.82 9.30 5.97
C THR A 62 -8.58 10.30 6.84
N LEU A 63 -8.91 11.49 6.31
CA LEU A 63 -9.72 12.48 7.03
C LEU A 63 -11.13 11.97 7.31
N LEU A 64 -11.77 11.30 6.34
CA LEU A 64 -13.08 10.69 6.54
C LEU A 64 -13.07 9.69 7.69
N VAL A 65 -12.06 8.82 7.74
CA VAL A 65 -11.93 7.83 8.83
C VAL A 65 -11.58 8.50 10.16
N ALA A 66 -10.75 9.53 10.14
CA ALA A 66 -10.41 10.30 11.32
C ALA A 66 -11.65 10.96 11.93
N PHE A 67 -12.51 11.61 11.15
CA PHE A 67 -13.67 12.33 11.70
C PHE A 67 -14.92 11.46 11.88
N TRP A 68 -15.16 10.51 11.00
CA TRP A 68 -16.38 9.71 11.02
C TRP A 68 -16.26 8.46 11.90
N ALA A 69 -15.14 7.73 11.75
CA ALA A 69 -14.89 6.52 12.55
C ALA A 69 -14.08 6.80 13.82
N ASN A 70 -13.49 8.00 13.94
CA ASN A 70 -12.61 8.37 15.05
C ASN A 70 -11.50 7.34 15.27
N ALA A 71 -10.91 6.85 14.17
CA ALA A 71 -9.90 5.80 14.19
C ALA A 71 -8.57 6.32 13.62
N PRO A 72 -7.42 6.09 14.30
CA PRO A 72 -6.10 6.54 13.85
C PRO A 72 -5.55 5.59 12.78
N LEU A 73 -6.14 5.62 11.57
CA LEU A 73 -5.78 4.72 10.48
C LEU A 73 -5.41 5.51 9.21
N LEU A 74 -4.22 5.24 8.68
CA LEU A 74 -3.82 5.72 7.35
C LEU A 74 -4.58 4.93 6.28
N MET A 75 -5.38 5.63 5.49
CA MET A 75 -6.09 5.05 4.36
C MET A 75 -5.29 5.28 3.09
N ALA A 76 -4.81 4.19 2.49
CA ALA A 76 -4.03 4.21 1.26
C ALA A 76 -4.44 3.06 0.32
N PRO A 77 -4.11 3.16 -0.98
CA PRO A 77 -4.41 2.11 -1.95
C PRO A 77 -3.81 0.75 -1.57
N GLY A 78 -4.59 -0.31 -1.76
CA GLY A 78 -4.13 -1.69 -1.53
C GLY A 78 -3.12 -2.12 -2.59
N MET A 79 -1.83 -2.18 -2.22
CA MET A 79 -0.74 -2.43 -3.18
C MET A 79 -0.86 -3.73 -3.99
N GLY A 80 -1.42 -4.79 -3.41
CA GLY A 80 -1.66 -6.05 -4.14
C GLY A 80 -2.73 -5.93 -5.24
N LEU A 81 -3.77 -5.12 -5.01
CA LEU A 81 -4.84 -4.90 -5.99
C LEU A 81 -4.36 -4.09 -7.19
N ASN A 82 -3.44 -3.16 -6.97
CA ASN A 82 -2.83 -2.35 -8.03
C ASN A 82 -2.01 -3.23 -8.99
N ALA A 83 -1.29 -4.22 -8.45
CA ALA A 83 -0.53 -5.17 -9.24
C ALA A 83 -1.43 -6.08 -10.08
N PHE A 84 -2.51 -6.60 -9.47
CA PHE A 84 -3.52 -7.38 -10.19
C PHE A 84 -4.17 -6.55 -11.30
N PHE A 85 -4.53 -5.31 -11.01
CA PHE A 85 -5.10 -4.39 -11.99
C PHE A 85 -4.17 -4.18 -13.20
N THR A 86 -2.93 -3.75 -12.98
CA THR A 86 -2.00 -3.45 -14.06
C THR A 86 -1.56 -4.71 -14.80
N TYR A 87 -0.99 -5.67 -14.08
CA TYR A 87 -0.27 -6.78 -14.72
C TYR A 87 -1.18 -7.92 -15.15
N THR A 88 -2.34 -8.10 -14.49
CA THR A 88 -3.30 -9.16 -14.86
C THR A 88 -4.39 -8.62 -15.76
N LEU A 89 -5.17 -7.63 -15.31
CA LEU A 89 -6.32 -7.15 -16.08
C LEU A 89 -5.93 -6.32 -17.32
N VAL A 90 -5.02 -5.35 -17.16
CA VAL A 90 -4.67 -4.47 -18.29
C VAL A 90 -3.67 -5.14 -19.23
N LEU A 91 -2.52 -5.57 -18.71
CA LEU A 91 -1.44 -6.11 -19.54
C LEU A 91 -1.66 -7.58 -19.90
N GLY A 92 -2.18 -8.40 -18.98
CA GLY A 92 -2.39 -9.83 -19.20
C GLY A 92 -3.58 -10.13 -20.12
N GLU A 93 -4.74 -9.56 -19.80
CA GLU A 93 -5.99 -9.74 -20.56
C GLU A 93 -6.16 -8.71 -21.70
N GLY A 94 -5.23 -7.76 -21.85
CA GLY A 94 -5.26 -6.75 -22.91
C GLY A 94 -6.40 -5.73 -22.78
N LEU A 95 -6.99 -5.57 -21.60
CA LEU A 95 -8.09 -4.63 -21.38
C LEU A 95 -7.57 -3.19 -21.35
N GLN A 96 -8.35 -2.26 -21.90
CA GLN A 96 -8.11 -0.84 -21.69
C GLN A 96 -8.24 -0.49 -20.20
N TRP A 97 -7.34 0.34 -19.67
CA TRP A 97 -7.32 0.71 -18.24
C TRP A 97 -8.63 1.36 -17.77
N GLN A 98 -9.34 2.06 -18.66
CA GLN A 98 -10.67 2.62 -18.40
C GLN A 98 -11.71 1.53 -18.14
N THR A 99 -11.66 0.45 -18.93
CA THR A 99 -12.55 -0.72 -18.76
C THR A 99 -12.23 -1.44 -17.46
N ALA A 100 -10.94 -1.63 -17.16
CA ALA A 100 -10.50 -2.22 -15.89
C ALA A 100 -10.96 -1.37 -14.68
N LEU A 101 -10.92 -0.04 -14.76
CA LEU A 101 -11.46 0.84 -13.71
C LEU A 101 -12.98 0.66 -13.54
N GLY A 102 -13.71 0.43 -14.63
CA GLY A 102 -15.13 0.06 -14.58
C GLY A 102 -15.38 -1.23 -13.81
N VAL A 103 -14.53 -2.26 -14.01
CA VAL A 103 -14.59 -3.51 -13.24
C VAL A 103 -14.32 -3.26 -11.75
N VAL A 104 -13.31 -2.44 -11.43
CA VAL A 104 -12.99 -2.07 -10.04
C VAL A 104 -14.16 -1.33 -9.39
N PHE A 105 -14.78 -0.39 -10.10
CA PHE A 105 -15.94 0.36 -9.62
C PHE A 105 -17.13 -0.57 -9.35
N LEU A 106 -17.49 -1.43 -10.30
CA LEU A 106 -18.58 -2.40 -10.14
C LEU A 106 -18.31 -3.39 -9.00
N SER A 107 -17.07 -3.85 -8.85
CA SER A 107 -16.66 -4.70 -7.73
C SER A 107 -16.82 -3.98 -6.40
N GLY A 108 -16.50 -2.68 -6.34
CA GLY A 108 -16.70 -1.84 -5.17
C GLY A 108 -18.18 -1.67 -4.81
N VAL A 109 -19.04 -1.41 -5.79
CA VAL A 109 -20.50 -1.33 -5.60
C VAL A 109 -21.04 -2.67 -5.09
N PHE A 110 -20.63 -3.78 -5.71
CA PHE A 110 -21.03 -5.11 -5.28
C PHE A 110 -20.58 -5.41 -3.85
N PHE A 111 -19.34 -5.08 -3.50
CA PHE A 111 -18.81 -5.28 -2.15
C PHE A 111 -19.51 -4.41 -1.10
N LEU A 112 -19.92 -3.19 -1.47
CA LEU A 112 -20.73 -2.31 -0.63
C LEU A 112 -22.10 -2.94 -0.35
N VAL A 113 -22.78 -3.45 -1.37
CA VAL A 113 -24.06 -4.15 -1.22
C VAL A 113 -23.91 -5.37 -0.29
N LEU A 114 -22.88 -6.20 -0.50
CA LEU A 114 -22.60 -7.35 0.38
C LEU A 114 -22.30 -6.96 1.83
N THR A 115 -21.66 -5.80 2.03
CA THR A 115 -21.37 -5.26 3.36
C THR A 115 -22.65 -4.82 4.05
N VAL A 116 -23.56 -4.14 3.34
CA VAL A 116 -24.85 -3.68 3.88
C VAL A 116 -25.75 -4.87 4.26
N ILE A 117 -25.72 -5.95 3.48
CA ILE A 117 -26.49 -7.19 3.76
C ILE A 117 -25.85 -8.00 4.92
N GLY A 118 -24.66 -7.63 5.39
CA GLY A 118 -23.95 -8.35 6.46
C GLY A 118 -23.31 -9.67 6.01
N PHE A 119 -23.32 -9.96 4.70
CA PHE A 119 -22.76 -11.21 4.16
C PHE A 119 -21.22 -11.21 4.13
N ARG A 120 -20.59 -10.02 4.20
CA ARG A 120 -19.12 -9.86 4.16
C ARG A 120 -18.40 -10.74 5.19
N GLU A 121 -18.95 -10.85 6.40
CA GLU A 121 -18.25 -11.51 7.49
C GLU A 121 -18.21 -13.02 7.28
N ARG A 122 -19.27 -13.57 6.65
CA ARG A 122 -19.31 -14.98 6.26
C ARG A 122 -18.24 -15.29 5.23
N ILE A 123 -18.11 -14.46 4.18
CA ILE A 123 -17.07 -14.62 3.15
C ILE A 123 -15.68 -14.66 3.79
N VAL A 124 -15.36 -13.68 4.65
CA VAL A 124 -14.03 -13.59 5.28
C VAL A 124 -13.77 -14.78 6.20
N ARG A 125 -14.79 -15.27 6.93
CA ARG A 125 -14.67 -16.45 7.78
C ARG A 125 -14.49 -17.74 6.99
N SER A 126 -15.00 -17.81 5.75
CA SER A 126 -14.79 -18.96 4.86
C SER A 126 -13.35 -19.12 4.39
N ILE A 127 -12.55 -18.04 4.39
CA ILE A 127 -11.14 -18.09 3.95
C ILE A 127 -10.30 -18.73 5.07
N PRO A 128 -9.64 -19.88 4.82
CA PRO A 128 -8.75 -20.51 5.78
C PRO A 128 -7.67 -19.56 6.27
N PHE A 129 -7.32 -19.67 7.56
CA PHE A 129 -6.30 -18.80 8.16
C PHE A 129 -4.95 -18.87 7.43
N SER A 130 -4.55 -20.06 6.97
CA SER A 130 -3.33 -20.25 6.18
C SER A 130 -3.34 -19.47 4.87
N LEU A 131 -4.49 -19.38 4.18
CA LEU A 131 -4.59 -18.56 2.96
C LEU A 131 -4.51 -17.08 3.27
N ARG A 132 -5.11 -16.61 4.38
CA ARG A 132 -5.01 -15.21 4.81
C ARG A 132 -3.56 -14.82 5.10
N LEU A 133 -2.82 -15.66 5.83
CA LEU A 133 -1.40 -15.45 6.08
C LEU A 133 -0.58 -15.48 4.79
N GLY A 134 -0.84 -16.46 3.90
CA GLY A 134 -0.18 -16.58 2.62
C GLY A 134 -0.33 -15.32 1.75
N THR A 135 -1.52 -14.73 1.72
CA THR A 135 -1.77 -13.46 1.01
C THR A 135 -0.93 -12.32 1.57
N SER A 136 -0.85 -12.17 2.90
CA SER A 136 -0.02 -11.13 3.53
C SER A 136 1.47 -11.29 3.20
N VAL A 137 1.99 -12.52 3.31
CA VAL A 137 3.40 -12.83 2.97
C VAL A 137 3.68 -12.58 1.48
N GLY A 138 2.77 -13.02 0.60
CA GLY A 138 2.90 -12.85 -0.85
C GLY A 138 2.94 -11.37 -1.25
N ILE A 139 2.06 -10.54 -0.69
CA ILE A 139 2.08 -9.08 -0.93
C ILE A 139 3.39 -8.46 -0.43
N GLY A 140 3.85 -8.86 0.76
CA GLY A 140 5.13 -8.38 1.31
C GLY A 140 6.31 -8.69 0.40
N LEU A 141 6.45 -9.96 0.00
CA LEU A 141 7.51 -10.41 -0.92
C LEU A 141 7.43 -9.71 -2.28
N PHE A 142 6.22 -9.50 -2.80
CA PHE A 142 6.01 -8.81 -4.06
C PHE A 142 6.46 -7.33 -4.00
N ILE A 143 6.12 -6.62 -2.91
CA ILE A 143 6.56 -5.23 -2.71
C ILE A 143 8.08 -5.18 -2.51
N SER A 144 8.66 -6.10 -1.74
CA SER A 144 10.12 -6.21 -1.58
C SER A 144 10.82 -6.44 -2.92
N PHE A 145 10.26 -7.30 -3.77
CA PHE A 145 10.76 -7.57 -5.12
C PHE A 145 10.77 -6.30 -5.99
N ILE A 146 9.67 -5.53 -5.99
CA ILE A 146 9.61 -4.24 -6.70
C ILE A 146 10.66 -3.27 -6.14
N GLY A 147 10.83 -3.22 -4.82
CA GLY A 147 11.88 -2.41 -4.19
C GLY A 147 13.28 -2.75 -4.70
N PHE A 148 13.64 -4.04 -4.71
CA PHE A 148 14.93 -4.48 -5.24
C PHE A 148 15.10 -4.27 -6.74
N LYS A 149 14.03 -4.40 -7.52
CA LYS A 149 14.03 -4.06 -8.95
C LYS A 149 14.30 -2.57 -9.17
N ASN A 150 13.63 -1.70 -8.41
CA ASN A 150 13.83 -0.25 -8.50
C ASN A 150 15.23 0.20 -8.05
N LEU A 151 15.85 -0.52 -7.12
CA LEU A 151 17.24 -0.31 -6.71
C LEU A 151 18.28 -0.81 -7.73
N GLY A 152 17.85 -1.57 -8.75
CA GLY A 152 18.74 -2.19 -9.73
C GLY A 152 19.45 -3.45 -9.21
N LEU A 153 19.08 -3.97 -8.03
CA LEU A 153 19.60 -5.22 -7.48
C LEU A 153 19.04 -6.45 -8.20
N ILE A 154 17.80 -6.34 -8.67
CA ILE A 154 17.14 -7.37 -9.48
C ILE A 154 16.91 -6.80 -10.88
N VAL A 155 17.47 -7.46 -11.88
CA VAL A 155 17.31 -7.12 -13.30
C VAL A 155 16.79 -8.32 -14.08
N GLY A 156 16.12 -8.07 -15.20
CA GLY A 156 15.62 -9.12 -16.05
C GLY A 156 16.74 -9.89 -16.75
N SER A 157 16.56 -11.20 -16.90
CA SER A 157 17.40 -12.05 -17.75
C SER A 157 16.51 -12.88 -18.66
N GLN A 158 16.88 -13.03 -19.94
CA GLN A 158 16.14 -13.90 -20.85
C GLN A 158 16.24 -15.39 -20.46
N ALA A 159 17.28 -15.78 -19.73
CA ALA A 159 17.51 -17.17 -19.34
C ALA A 159 16.75 -17.58 -18.06
N THR A 160 16.64 -16.68 -17.09
CA THR A 160 16.14 -16.99 -15.73
C THR A 160 15.00 -16.09 -15.27
N LEU A 161 14.51 -15.19 -16.14
CA LEU A 161 13.58 -14.09 -15.84
C LEU A 161 14.16 -13.02 -14.89
N VAL A 162 15.04 -13.40 -13.98
CA VAL A 162 15.71 -12.55 -13.00
C VAL A 162 17.18 -12.90 -12.83
N GLN A 163 18.01 -11.89 -12.73
CA GLN A 163 19.44 -11.99 -12.42
C GLN A 163 19.84 -10.89 -11.41
N LEU A 164 20.96 -11.11 -10.73
CA LEU A 164 21.56 -10.11 -9.87
C LEU A 164 22.10 -8.95 -10.72
N GLY A 165 21.72 -7.73 -10.35
CA GLY A 165 22.24 -6.52 -10.97
C GLY A 165 23.58 -6.10 -10.39
N THR A 166 24.09 -4.98 -10.90
CA THR A 166 25.35 -4.40 -10.42
C THR A 166 25.13 -3.64 -9.12
N LEU A 167 26.14 -3.66 -8.25
CA LEU A 167 26.14 -2.89 -7.01
C LEU A 167 26.39 -1.41 -7.33
N THR A 168 25.33 -0.70 -7.69
CA THR A 168 25.35 0.76 -7.85
C THR A 168 25.37 1.44 -6.48
N PRO A 169 25.80 2.72 -6.40
CA PRO A 169 25.70 3.49 -5.16
C PRO A 169 24.27 3.53 -4.59
N GLN A 170 23.25 3.53 -5.46
CA GLN A 170 21.84 3.48 -5.06
C GLN A 170 21.47 2.14 -4.40
N ALA A 171 21.92 1.03 -4.99
CA ALA A 171 21.73 -0.30 -4.43
C ALA A 171 22.40 -0.46 -3.05
N LEU A 172 23.62 0.08 -2.90
CA LEU A 172 24.36 0.05 -1.65
C LEU A 172 23.66 0.87 -0.55
N LEU A 173 23.15 2.05 -0.89
CA LEU A 173 22.36 2.89 0.02
C LEU A 173 21.07 2.17 0.44
N GLY A 174 20.39 1.49 -0.49
CA GLY A 174 19.20 0.68 -0.18
C GLY A 174 19.51 -0.47 0.79
N LEU A 175 20.59 -1.21 0.54
CA LEU A 175 21.02 -2.31 1.43
C LEU A 175 21.44 -1.82 2.81
N LEU A 176 22.20 -0.72 2.89
CA LEU A 176 22.55 -0.09 4.15
C LEU A 176 21.29 0.38 4.91
N GLY A 177 20.32 0.96 4.21
CA GLY A 177 19.04 1.35 4.79
C GLY A 177 18.30 0.17 5.42
N VAL A 178 18.17 -0.95 4.69
CA VAL A 178 17.55 -2.18 5.20
C VAL A 178 18.30 -2.72 6.42
N LEU A 179 19.64 -2.69 6.38
CA LEU A 179 20.48 -3.17 7.48
C LEU A 179 20.32 -2.29 8.73
N ILE A 180 20.28 -0.96 8.56
CA ILE A 180 20.00 -0.01 9.65
C ILE A 180 18.61 -0.27 10.24
N ILE A 181 17.59 -0.46 9.40
CA ILE A 181 16.22 -0.76 9.87
C ILE A 181 16.22 -2.04 10.72
N ALA A 182 16.85 -3.11 10.24
CA ALA A 182 16.94 -4.38 10.97
C ALA A 182 17.68 -4.23 12.32
N LEU A 183 18.78 -3.46 12.35
CA LEU A 183 19.53 -3.20 13.59
C LEU A 183 18.72 -2.38 14.61
N LEU A 184 18.01 -1.35 14.13
CA LEU A 184 17.16 -0.51 14.98
C LEU A 184 15.97 -1.31 15.53
N GLU A 185 15.36 -2.17 14.70
CA GLU A 185 14.29 -3.08 15.12
C GLU A 185 14.77 -4.07 16.18
N GLN A 186 15.94 -4.67 15.99
CA GLN A 186 16.55 -5.58 16.97
C GLN A 186 16.81 -4.89 18.32
N HIS A 187 17.25 -3.63 18.30
CA HIS A 187 17.49 -2.86 19.53
C HIS A 187 16.21 -2.30 20.16
N ARG A 188 15.02 -2.54 19.58
CA ARG A 188 13.72 -2.03 20.03
C ARG A 188 13.76 -0.54 20.38
N VAL A 189 14.45 0.25 19.55
CA VAL A 189 14.51 1.70 19.72
C VAL A 189 13.08 2.23 19.52
N ARG A 190 12.50 2.79 20.58
CA ARG A 190 11.15 3.40 20.58
C ARG A 190 11.21 4.86 20.18
#